data_AF-A0A3C1THD7-F1
#
_entry.id   AF-A0A3C1THD7-F1
#
_cell.length_a   1.000
_cell.length_b   1.000
_cell.length_c   1.000
_cell.angle_alpha   90.00
_cell.angle_beta   90.00
_cell.angle_gamma   90.00
#
_symmetry.space_group_name_H-M   'P 1'
#
loop_
_entity.id
_entity.type
_entity.pdbx_description
1 polymer ?
#
loop_
_entity_poly.entity_id
_entity_poly.type
_entity_poly.pdbx_seq_one_letter_code
_entity_poly.pdbx_strand_id
1 'polypeptide(L)'
;FFTENSLHIQHAPIAGRYLFRHPFLPSYDVALNISDHDPEMFQETPAPYWRQERTKRRNEQFAEAKLDRHEYAEDHFTGASGGTFYGGNLLPADYRGSVFTGEVAGNLIHRDVVQPLPNSPTFVAKRGEKEKTTEFLTSSDPWFRPAQLSVGPNGVLYVIDMYRQHIETPTAIPEDLKEEMNFFNGNKLGRIYQIAPKGTKLTHEAPKLRAKSSAELVALLAHPQQWWRLNAQRLLLEKKDKSVLPAVTDIFLTHPDARARLHAFFVLEGLNALMPNLIKKALTDAQPDLRAYGLIEAEKWPELVPELIEKTTDLSPKVSFQACLSLGQYKTPAASTALARSLSKHVQDKWYRMGILSSETGASFALIEVLQKEGFFDRMTPDKESFLNDFAHVVRTRNRSGEAQRLALLLGKK
;
A
#
# COMPACT_ATOMS: atom_id res chain seq x y z
N PHE A 1 -1.41 -1.79 -2.57
CA PHE A 1 -0.23 -1.66 -3.42
C PHE A 1 -0.65 -1.02 -4.72
N PHE A 2 0.24 -0.30 -5.37
CA PHE A 2 0.00 0.33 -6.67
C PHE A 2 1.27 0.21 -7.53
N THR A 3 1.13 0.44 -8.83
CA THR A 3 2.20 0.37 -9.83
C THR A 3 2.42 1.76 -10.44
N GLU A 4 3.63 2.00 -10.93
CA GLU A 4 4.00 3.20 -11.67
C GLU A 4 5.04 2.83 -12.74
N ASN A 5 4.58 2.43 -13.94
CA ASN A 5 5.42 2.12 -15.10
C ASN A 5 6.65 1.24 -14.78
N SER A 6 7.81 1.85 -14.50
CA SER A 6 9.04 1.14 -14.13
C SER A 6 9.08 0.60 -12.70
N LEU A 7 8.11 0.95 -11.86
CA LEU A 7 7.95 0.47 -10.49
C LEU A 7 6.74 -0.47 -10.42
N HIS A 8 7.01 -1.78 -10.32
CA HIS A 8 5.98 -2.81 -10.37
C HIS A 8 5.27 -3.05 -9.03
N ILE A 9 5.79 -2.53 -7.93
CA ILE A 9 5.13 -2.61 -6.63
C ILE A 9 5.54 -1.49 -5.68
N GLN A 10 4.56 -0.68 -5.32
CA GLN A 10 4.69 0.39 -4.33
C GLN A 10 3.60 0.29 -3.26
N HIS A 11 3.88 0.89 -2.11
CA HIS A 11 2.88 1.14 -1.08
C HIS A 11 3.02 2.54 -0.50
N ALA A 12 1.92 3.05 0.06
CA ALA A 12 1.89 4.31 0.81
C ALA A 12 1.74 3.98 2.30
N PRO A 13 2.80 4.13 3.13
CA PRO A 13 2.74 3.82 4.56
C PRO A 13 1.81 4.75 5.35
N ILE A 14 1.59 5.98 4.88
CA ILE A 14 0.79 6.99 5.57
C ILE A 14 -0.40 7.38 4.69
N ALA A 15 -1.61 7.20 5.21
CA ALA A 15 -2.82 7.66 4.53
C ALA A 15 -2.85 9.20 4.50
N GLY A 16 -3.33 9.77 3.37
CA GLY A 16 -3.34 11.22 3.15
C GLY A 16 -4.00 12.03 4.27
N ARG A 17 -5.05 11.51 4.92
CA ARG A 17 -5.72 12.19 6.05
C ARG A 17 -4.79 12.53 7.22
N TYR A 18 -3.70 11.78 7.42
CA TYR A 18 -2.71 12.07 8.46
C TYR A 18 -1.65 13.06 7.98
N LEU A 19 -1.27 13.00 6.70
CA LEU A 19 -0.29 13.90 6.10
C LEU A 19 -0.81 15.33 6.01
N PHE A 20 -2.08 15.51 5.67
CA PHE A 20 -2.68 16.82 5.41
C PHE A 20 -3.29 17.50 6.66
N ARG A 21 -2.86 17.11 7.87
CA ARG A 21 -3.34 17.77 9.11
C ARG A 21 -2.80 19.18 9.29
N HIS A 22 -1.67 19.50 8.66
CA HIS A 22 -1.18 20.86 8.47
C HIS A 22 -0.33 20.95 7.18
N PRO A 23 -0.20 22.14 6.55
CA PRO A 23 0.42 22.28 5.23
C PRO A 23 1.96 22.49 5.27
N PHE A 24 2.61 22.23 6.40
CA PHE A 24 3.98 22.69 6.67
C PHE A 24 5.07 21.61 6.53
N LEU A 25 4.72 20.39 6.12
CA LEU A 25 5.71 19.34 5.92
C LEU A 25 6.64 19.67 4.75
N PRO A 26 7.93 19.29 4.83
CA PRO A 26 8.90 19.49 3.75
C PRO A 26 8.61 18.67 2.50
N SER A 27 7.95 17.51 2.66
CA SER A 27 7.53 16.63 1.56
C SER A 27 6.29 15.85 1.97
N TYR A 28 5.48 15.50 0.97
CA TYR A 28 4.31 14.61 1.08
C TYR A 28 4.50 13.32 0.30
N ASP A 29 5.71 13.08 -0.22
CA ASP A 29 6.03 11.86 -0.95
C ASP A 29 6.06 10.66 0.00
N VAL A 30 5.07 9.79 -0.18
CA VAL A 30 4.90 8.55 0.57
C VAL A 30 4.92 7.33 -0.33
N ALA A 31 5.18 7.49 -1.63
CA ALA A 31 5.30 6.36 -2.53
C ALA A 31 6.60 5.62 -2.24
N LEU A 32 6.48 4.44 -1.63
CA LEU A 32 7.62 3.58 -1.34
C LEU A 32 7.62 2.39 -2.30
N ASN A 33 8.66 2.30 -3.13
CA ASN A 33 8.98 1.04 -3.80
C ASN A 33 9.37 0.01 -2.73
N ILE A 34 8.70 -1.14 -2.73
CA ILE A 34 8.93 -2.22 -1.76
C ILE A 34 9.62 -3.44 -2.36
N SER A 35 9.97 -3.42 -3.65
CA SER A 35 10.76 -4.46 -4.29
C SER A 35 12.13 -4.59 -3.61
N ASP A 36 12.56 -5.82 -3.32
CA ASP A 36 13.92 -6.12 -2.83
C ASP A 36 14.91 -6.48 -3.94
N HIS A 37 14.44 -6.51 -5.18
CA HIS A 37 15.25 -6.79 -6.36
C HIS A 37 15.21 -5.62 -7.35
N ASP A 38 16.18 -5.63 -8.25
CA ASP A 38 16.23 -4.73 -9.40
C ASP A 38 14.96 -4.86 -10.24
N PRO A 39 14.59 -3.82 -11.00
CA PRO A 39 13.43 -3.85 -11.88
C PRO A 39 13.66 -4.77 -13.10
N GLU A 40 14.58 -5.72 -13.02
CA GLU A 40 14.81 -6.72 -14.05
C GLU A 40 13.55 -7.56 -14.27
N MET A 41 13.30 -7.97 -15.51
CA MET A 41 12.21 -8.87 -15.91
C MET A 41 12.72 -9.89 -16.93
N PHE A 42 12.15 -11.10 -16.91
CA PHE A 42 12.57 -12.20 -17.80
C PHE A 42 11.58 -12.36 -18.97
N GLN A 43 11.63 -11.44 -19.92
CA GLN A 43 10.77 -11.48 -21.11
C GLN A 43 11.27 -12.51 -22.15
N GLU A 44 10.35 -13.08 -22.93
CA GLU A 44 10.68 -14.02 -24.02
C GLU A 44 10.73 -13.33 -25.40
N THR A 45 9.99 -12.24 -25.55
CA THR A 45 9.94 -11.45 -26.78
C THR A 45 10.93 -10.29 -26.71
N PRO A 46 11.74 -10.07 -27.77
CA PRO A 46 12.63 -8.92 -27.82
C PRO A 46 11.84 -7.61 -27.92
N ALA A 47 12.46 -6.51 -27.49
CA ALA A 47 11.87 -5.19 -27.68
C ALA A 47 11.63 -4.89 -29.19
N PRO A 48 10.52 -4.24 -29.57
CA PRO A 48 10.32 -3.83 -30.96
C PRO A 48 11.45 -2.94 -31.49
N TYR A 49 11.78 -3.05 -32.79
CA TYR A 49 12.91 -2.32 -33.39
C TYR A 49 12.89 -0.81 -33.10
N TRP A 50 11.73 -0.16 -33.23
CA TRP A 50 11.58 1.28 -33.04
C TRP A 50 11.90 1.68 -31.59
N ARG A 51 11.63 0.78 -30.63
CA ARG A 51 11.88 1.00 -29.22
C ARG A 51 13.37 0.89 -28.91
N GLN A 52 14.04 -0.11 -29.48
CA GLN A 52 15.49 -0.27 -29.39
C GLN A 52 16.20 0.98 -29.93
N GLU A 53 15.83 1.41 -31.14
CA GLU A 53 16.42 2.58 -31.80
C GLU A 53 16.14 3.88 -31.03
N ARG A 54 14.89 4.11 -30.60
CA ARG A 54 14.55 5.28 -29.76
C ARG A 54 15.33 5.29 -28.45
N THR A 55 15.43 4.15 -27.78
CA THR A 55 16.17 4.04 -26.51
C THR A 55 17.67 4.31 -26.72
N LYS A 56 18.26 3.77 -27.79
CA LYS A 56 19.65 4.07 -28.17
C LYS A 56 19.88 5.57 -28.34
N ARG A 57 19.06 6.24 -29.17
CA ARG A 57 19.15 7.70 -29.40
C ARG A 57 19.03 8.51 -28.11
N ARG A 58 18.14 8.13 -27.20
CA ARG A 58 17.98 8.81 -25.90
C ARG A 58 19.19 8.62 -24.99
N ASN A 59 19.76 7.42 -24.96
CA ASN A 59 20.96 7.16 -24.17
C ASN A 59 22.18 7.94 -24.72
N GLU A 60 22.31 8.07 -26.04
CA GLU A 60 23.31 8.95 -26.67
C GLU A 60 23.11 10.40 -26.22
N GLN A 61 21.87 10.91 -26.25
CA GLN A 61 21.54 12.26 -25.75
C GLN A 61 21.84 12.45 -24.27
N PHE A 62 21.54 11.45 -23.42
CA PHE A 62 21.86 11.51 -21.99
C PHE A 62 23.37 11.57 -21.76
N ALA A 63 24.15 10.79 -22.53
CA ALA A 63 25.61 10.81 -22.45
C ALA A 63 26.19 12.16 -22.92
N GLU A 64 25.71 12.69 -24.05
CA GLU A 64 26.10 14.02 -24.55
C GLU A 64 25.79 15.13 -23.55
N ALA A 65 24.61 15.05 -22.91
CA ALA A 65 24.18 15.99 -21.88
C ALA A 65 24.82 15.73 -20.50
N LYS A 66 25.64 14.69 -20.36
CA LYS A 66 26.27 14.26 -19.09
C LYS A 66 25.25 14.03 -17.96
N LEU A 67 24.10 13.48 -18.31
CA LEU A 67 23.06 13.11 -17.36
C LEU A 67 23.34 11.70 -16.81
N ASP A 68 23.23 11.54 -15.50
CA ASP A 68 23.29 10.23 -14.84
C ASP A 68 21.94 9.50 -15.00
N ARG A 69 21.68 9.07 -16.24
CA ARG A 69 20.42 8.42 -16.63
C ARG A 69 20.68 7.39 -17.72
N HIS A 70 20.03 6.24 -17.59
CA HIS A 70 20.01 5.19 -18.59
C HIS A 70 18.57 4.70 -18.81
N GLU A 71 18.17 4.53 -20.07
CA GLU A 71 16.91 3.91 -20.44
C GLU A 71 17.16 2.51 -21.00
N TYR A 72 16.38 1.53 -20.55
CA TYR A 72 16.46 0.15 -20.98
C TYR A 72 15.34 -0.15 -21.99
N ALA A 73 15.69 -0.75 -23.12
CA ALA A 73 14.71 -1.14 -24.13
C ALA A 73 13.98 -2.44 -23.73
N GLU A 74 14.70 -3.30 -23.02
CA GLU A 74 14.36 -4.67 -22.64
C GLU A 74 14.84 -5.00 -21.22
N ASP A 75 14.41 -6.16 -20.74
CA ASP A 75 14.80 -6.77 -19.48
C ASP A 75 14.54 -5.95 -18.22
N HIS A 76 13.89 -4.78 -18.34
CA HIS A 76 13.54 -3.92 -17.21
C HIS A 76 12.08 -3.47 -17.29
N PHE A 77 11.40 -3.36 -16.14
CA PHE A 77 10.05 -2.83 -16.07
C PHE A 77 9.95 -1.43 -16.68
N THR A 78 8.91 -1.24 -17.48
CA THR A 78 8.57 0.03 -18.14
C THR A 78 7.08 0.27 -18.28
N GLY A 79 6.24 -0.77 -18.17
CA GLY A 79 4.80 -0.73 -18.29
C GLY A 79 4.10 -1.59 -17.23
N ALA A 80 4.61 -1.60 -16.00
CA ALA A 80 3.96 -2.30 -14.91
C ALA A 80 2.52 -1.82 -14.70
N SER A 81 1.58 -2.76 -14.74
CA SER A 81 0.15 -2.51 -14.73
C SER A 81 -0.62 -3.60 -14.01
N GLY A 82 -1.83 -3.28 -13.57
CA GLY A 82 -2.77 -4.30 -13.11
C GLY A 82 -2.41 -5.03 -11.81
N GLY A 83 -1.52 -4.46 -10.98
CA GLY A 83 -1.09 -5.03 -9.71
C GLY A 83 -2.26 -5.57 -8.86
N THR A 84 -2.35 -6.89 -8.72
CA THR A 84 -3.51 -7.58 -8.14
C THR A 84 -3.08 -8.54 -7.04
N PHE A 85 -3.61 -8.34 -5.84
CA PHE A 85 -3.45 -9.27 -4.72
C PHE A 85 -4.32 -10.52 -4.94
N TYR A 86 -3.72 -11.71 -4.85
CA TYR A 86 -4.43 -12.96 -5.01
C TYR A 86 -5.02 -13.45 -3.68
N GLY A 87 -6.29 -13.11 -3.47
CA GLY A 87 -7.12 -13.58 -2.34
C GLY A 87 -7.97 -14.81 -2.64
N GLY A 88 -7.66 -15.55 -3.71
CA GLY A 88 -8.33 -16.79 -4.10
C GLY A 88 -7.75 -18.02 -3.42
N ASN A 89 -8.43 -19.18 -3.55
CA ASN A 89 -7.97 -20.46 -3.01
C ASN A 89 -7.81 -21.57 -4.05
N LEU A 90 -7.98 -21.26 -5.35
CA LEU A 90 -7.87 -22.21 -6.45
C LEU A 90 -6.42 -22.53 -6.82
N LEU A 91 -5.59 -21.50 -7.03
CA LEU A 91 -4.14 -21.67 -7.19
C LEU A 91 -3.51 -22.35 -5.97
N PRO A 92 -2.39 -23.07 -6.16
CA PRO A 92 -1.70 -23.76 -5.06
C PRO A 92 -1.31 -22.82 -3.91
N ALA A 93 -1.10 -23.39 -2.73
CA ALA A 93 -0.99 -22.63 -1.49
C ALA A 93 0.14 -21.58 -1.48
N ASP A 94 1.22 -21.83 -2.20
CA ASP A 94 2.34 -20.92 -2.38
C ASP A 94 1.98 -19.65 -3.15
N TYR A 95 0.92 -19.62 -3.96
CA TYR A 95 0.43 -18.42 -4.66
C TYR A 95 -0.46 -17.52 -3.80
N ARG A 96 -0.89 -18.00 -2.62
CA ARG A 96 -1.81 -17.25 -1.75
C ARG A 96 -1.10 -16.04 -1.15
N GLY A 97 -1.72 -14.88 -1.26
CA GLY A 97 -1.15 -13.63 -0.73
C GLY A 97 -0.12 -12.97 -1.63
N SER A 98 0.15 -13.53 -2.81
CA SER A 98 1.01 -12.90 -3.81
C SER A 98 0.34 -11.71 -4.50
N VAL A 99 1.17 -10.81 -5.01
CA VAL A 99 0.76 -9.73 -5.92
C VAL A 99 1.23 -10.09 -7.32
N PHE A 100 0.31 -10.04 -8.28
CA PHE A 100 0.61 -10.27 -9.69
C PHE A 100 0.53 -8.94 -10.43
N THR A 101 1.57 -8.63 -11.19
CA THR A 101 1.68 -7.37 -11.94
C THR A 101 1.94 -7.71 -13.40
N GLY A 102 1.08 -7.23 -14.30
CA GLY A 102 1.34 -7.34 -15.73
C GLY A 102 2.44 -6.37 -16.14
N GLU A 103 3.31 -6.79 -17.04
CA GLU A 103 4.20 -5.89 -17.76
C GLU A 103 3.81 -5.92 -19.23
N VAL A 104 3.09 -4.87 -19.64
CA VAL A 104 2.54 -4.74 -20.99
C VAL A 104 3.63 -4.64 -22.04
N ALA A 105 4.76 -3.99 -21.74
CA ALA A 105 5.82 -3.80 -22.73
C ALA A 105 6.59 -5.11 -22.99
N GLY A 106 6.87 -5.86 -21.93
CA GLY A 106 7.61 -7.13 -21.97
C GLY A 106 6.73 -8.38 -22.13
N ASN A 107 5.43 -8.22 -22.36
CA ASN A 107 4.51 -9.32 -22.70
C ASN A 107 4.45 -10.43 -21.62
N LEU A 108 4.44 -10.05 -20.34
CA LEU A 108 4.57 -11.00 -19.22
C LEU A 108 3.74 -10.62 -17.99
N ILE A 109 3.60 -11.55 -17.05
CA ILE A 109 3.04 -11.31 -15.72
C ILE A 109 4.10 -11.68 -14.70
N HIS A 110 4.46 -10.68 -13.89
CA HIS A 110 5.35 -10.81 -12.76
C HIS A 110 4.59 -11.20 -11.48
N ARG A 111 5.29 -11.84 -10.54
CA ARG A 111 4.72 -12.26 -9.26
C ARG A 111 5.66 -11.97 -8.11
N ASP A 112 5.13 -11.19 -7.17
CA ASP A 112 5.73 -10.90 -5.88
C ASP A 112 5.07 -11.67 -4.73
N VAL A 113 5.88 -12.01 -3.73
CA VAL A 113 5.47 -12.42 -2.40
C VAL A 113 5.74 -11.27 -1.45
N VAL A 114 4.68 -10.70 -0.88
CA VAL A 114 4.78 -9.55 0.03
C VAL A 114 4.84 -10.00 1.48
N GLN A 115 5.80 -9.46 2.22
CA GLN A 115 6.03 -9.78 3.63
C GLN A 115 6.20 -8.49 4.45
N PRO A 116 5.76 -8.44 5.72
CA PRO A 116 6.06 -7.31 6.60
C PRO A 116 7.57 -7.11 6.76
N LEU A 117 8.03 -5.86 6.69
CA LEU A 117 9.43 -5.54 6.95
C LEU A 117 9.67 -5.49 8.47
N PRO A 118 10.68 -6.20 9.02
CA PRO A 118 10.96 -6.17 10.45
C PRO A 118 11.23 -4.74 10.96
N ASN A 119 10.68 -4.41 12.13
CA ASN A 119 10.84 -3.10 12.80
C ASN A 119 10.36 -1.88 12.01
N SER A 120 9.60 -2.06 10.92
CA SER A 120 9.07 -0.98 10.09
C SER A 120 7.58 -1.18 9.83
N PRO A 121 6.76 -0.12 9.67
CA PRO A 121 5.33 -0.27 9.34
C PRO A 121 5.10 -0.61 7.86
N THR A 122 6.16 -0.96 7.13
CA THR A 122 6.17 -1.20 5.69
C THR A 122 6.26 -2.69 5.35
N PHE A 123 6.38 -2.96 4.06
CA PHE A 123 6.50 -4.29 3.50
C PHE A 123 7.76 -4.39 2.66
N VAL A 124 8.15 -5.62 2.37
CA VAL A 124 9.11 -5.99 1.34
C VAL A 124 8.41 -6.97 0.39
N ALA A 125 8.61 -6.77 -0.90
CA ALA A 125 8.15 -7.62 -1.98
C ALA A 125 9.35 -8.36 -2.57
N LYS A 126 9.19 -9.66 -2.76
CA LYS A 126 10.24 -10.54 -3.28
C LYS A 126 9.70 -11.38 -4.42
N ARG A 127 10.52 -11.68 -5.42
CA ARG A 127 10.24 -12.72 -6.41
C ARG A 127 9.81 -14.01 -5.71
N GLY A 128 8.79 -14.66 -6.28
CA GLY A 128 8.43 -16.01 -5.86
C GLY A 128 9.60 -16.98 -6.05
N GLU A 129 9.69 -18.00 -5.20
CA GLU A 129 10.81 -18.96 -5.23
C GLU A 129 10.95 -19.71 -6.58
N LYS A 130 9.86 -19.79 -7.36
CA LYS A 130 9.83 -20.43 -8.68
C LYS A 130 10.10 -19.45 -9.83
N GLU A 131 10.14 -18.16 -9.53
CA GLU A 131 10.20 -17.04 -10.50
C GLU A 131 11.50 -16.22 -10.34
N LYS A 132 12.59 -16.88 -9.91
CA LYS A 132 13.91 -16.25 -9.71
C LYS A 132 14.66 -15.96 -11.01
N THR A 133 14.39 -16.73 -12.06
CA THR A 133 15.04 -16.63 -13.38
C THR A 133 14.02 -16.76 -14.52
N THR A 134 12.74 -16.54 -14.20
CA THR A 134 11.61 -16.59 -15.12
C THR A 134 10.47 -15.77 -14.53
N GLU A 135 9.43 -15.52 -15.33
CA GLU A 135 8.22 -14.83 -14.88
C GLU A 135 7.08 -15.82 -14.63
N PHE A 136 6.06 -15.38 -13.88
CA PHE A 136 4.90 -16.23 -13.61
C PHE A 136 4.17 -16.63 -14.90
N LEU A 137 4.13 -15.73 -15.88
CA LEU A 137 3.69 -16.01 -17.24
C LEU A 137 4.51 -15.18 -18.21
N THR A 138 5.07 -15.82 -19.23
CA THR A 138 5.66 -15.17 -20.41
C THR A 138 4.84 -15.50 -21.65
N SER A 139 4.88 -14.62 -22.65
CA SER A 139 4.25 -14.84 -23.96
C SER A 139 5.30 -14.68 -25.05
N SER A 140 5.28 -15.59 -26.03
CA SER A 140 6.02 -15.45 -27.29
C SER A 140 5.27 -14.63 -28.34
N ASP A 141 4.00 -14.30 -28.10
CA ASP A 141 3.22 -13.35 -28.91
C ASP A 141 3.55 -11.91 -28.46
N PRO A 142 4.24 -11.11 -29.29
CA PRO A 142 4.65 -9.75 -28.92
C PRO A 142 3.47 -8.77 -28.81
N TRP A 143 2.24 -9.18 -29.12
CA TRP A 143 1.05 -8.34 -29.01
C TRP A 143 0.25 -8.63 -27.74
N PHE A 144 0.66 -9.61 -26.93
CA PHE A 144 0.04 -9.89 -25.62
C PHE A 144 0.34 -8.76 -24.62
N ARG A 145 -0.67 -8.00 -24.20
CA ARG A 145 -0.54 -6.83 -23.31
C ARG A 145 -1.38 -7.04 -22.06
N PRO A 146 -0.86 -7.73 -21.01
CA PRO A 146 -1.60 -7.99 -19.78
C PRO A 146 -1.79 -6.70 -18.98
N ALA A 147 -2.89 -6.00 -19.21
CA ALA A 147 -3.12 -4.66 -18.69
C ALA A 147 -3.78 -4.65 -17.30
N GLN A 148 -4.53 -5.69 -16.96
CA GLN A 148 -5.22 -5.80 -15.68
C GLN A 148 -5.45 -7.26 -15.30
N LEU A 149 -5.41 -7.56 -14.00
CA LEU A 149 -5.79 -8.85 -13.45
C LEU A 149 -6.98 -8.73 -12.49
N SER A 150 -7.65 -9.84 -12.20
CA SER A 150 -8.69 -9.92 -11.16
C SER A 150 -8.87 -11.35 -10.69
N VAL A 151 -9.34 -11.56 -9.46
CA VAL A 151 -9.71 -12.89 -8.95
C VAL A 151 -11.22 -13.05 -9.00
N GLY A 152 -11.70 -14.13 -9.61
CA GLY A 152 -13.14 -14.42 -9.69
C GLY A 152 -13.71 -15.16 -8.49
N PRO A 153 -15.03 -15.41 -8.48
CA PRO A 153 -15.72 -16.13 -7.39
C PRO A 153 -15.26 -17.57 -7.21
N ASN A 154 -14.74 -18.20 -8.27
CA ASN A 154 -14.21 -19.55 -8.28
C ASN A 154 -12.69 -19.61 -8.03
N GLY A 155 -12.05 -18.46 -7.73
CA GLY A 155 -10.64 -18.38 -7.39
C GLY A 155 -9.71 -18.34 -8.61
N VAL A 156 -10.25 -18.38 -9.83
CA VAL A 156 -9.49 -18.20 -11.06
C VAL A 156 -8.88 -16.80 -11.10
N LEU A 157 -7.61 -16.72 -11.52
CA LEU A 157 -6.96 -15.46 -11.83
C LEU A 157 -7.27 -15.09 -13.29
N TYR A 158 -8.04 -14.04 -13.48
CA TYR A 158 -8.40 -13.50 -14.78
C TYR A 158 -7.35 -12.48 -15.21
N VAL A 159 -7.03 -12.47 -16.51
CA VAL A 159 -6.14 -11.48 -17.13
C VAL A 159 -6.89 -10.81 -18.27
N ILE A 160 -6.94 -9.49 -18.25
CA ILE A 160 -7.38 -8.67 -19.38
C ILE A 160 -6.14 -8.38 -20.22
N ASP A 161 -6.13 -8.99 -21.40
CA ASP A 161 -5.13 -8.73 -22.43
C ASP A 161 -5.72 -7.71 -23.41
N MET A 162 -5.14 -6.51 -23.46
CA MET A 162 -5.58 -5.46 -24.38
C MET A 162 -5.36 -5.86 -25.85
N TYR A 163 -4.38 -6.74 -26.11
CA TYR A 163 -3.93 -7.23 -27.40
C TYR A 163 -3.62 -6.14 -28.43
N ARG A 164 -2.41 -5.57 -28.39
CA ARG A 164 -2.01 -4.46 -29.28
C ARG A 164 -0.58 -4.62 -29.77
N GLN A 165 -0.36 -4.32 -31.04
CA GLN A 165 0.98 -4.24 -31.61
C GLN A 165 1.80 -3.11 -30.97
N HIS A 166 1.18 -1.94 -30.81
CA HIS A 166 1.78 -0.73 -30.26
C HIS A 166 0.94 -0.22 -29.08
N ILE A 167 1.60 0.07 -27.95
CA ILE A 167 0.95 0.55 -26.72
C ILE A 167 1.28 2.01 -26.43
N GLU A 168 2.32 2.53 -27.04
CA GLU A 168 2.85 3.86 -26.84
C GLU A 168 1.99 4.91 -27.50
N THR A 169 1.94 6.08 -26.88
CA THR A 169 1.33 7.26 -27.50
C THR A 169 2.21 7.68 -28.69
N PRO A 170 1.64 8.03 -29.87
CA PRO A 170 2.44 8.41 -31.05
C PRO A 170 3.41 9.58 -30.82
N THR A 171 3.17 10.42 -29.81
CA THR A 171 4.07 11.53 -29.42
C THR A 171 5.34 11.07 -28.71
N ALA A 172 5.38 9.83 -28.22
CA ALA A 172 6.53 9.25 -27.53
C ALA A 172 7.54 8.58 -28.49
N ILE A 173 7.20 8.49 -29.79
CA ILE A 173 8.02 7.86 -30.84
C ILE A 173 8.46 8.95 -31.85
N PRO A 174 9.76 9.05 -32.17
CA PRO A 174 10.28 9.92 -33.23
C PRO A 174 9.53 9.75 -34.56
N GLU A 175 9.37 10.83 -35.32
CA GLU A 175 8.54 10.84 -36.54
C GLU A 175 9.00 9.82 -37.58
N ASP A 176 10.32 9.74 -37.81
CA ASP A 176 10.95 8.81 -38.73
C ASP A 176 10.72 7.33 -38.34
N LEU A 177 10.56 7.05 -37.04
CA LEU A 177 10.37 5.69 -36.55
C LEU A 177 8.91 5.22 -36.61
N LYS A 178 7.94 6.14 -36.81
CA LYS A 178 6.51 5.82 -36.81
C LYS A 178 5.79 6.01 -38.14
N GLU A 179 6.49 6.37 -39.21
CA GLU A 179 5.90 6.64 -40.54
C GLU A 179 4.99 5.48 -41.04
N GLU A 180 5.38 4.24 -40.79
CA GLU A 180 4.66 3.04 -41.24
C GLU A 180 3.79 2.39 -40.13
N MET A 181 3.75 2.97 -38.93
CA MET A 181 3.08 2.34 -37.78
C MET A 181 1.57 2.59 -37.81
N ASN A 182 0.79 1.50 -37.85
CA ASN A 182 -0.65 1.57 -37.60
C ASN A 182 -0.96 1.32 -36.11
N PHE A 183 -1.15 2.39 -35.35
CA PHE A 183 -1.47 2.33 -33.93
C PHE A 183 -2.78 1.61 -33.61
N PHE A 184 -3.68 1.37 -34.57
CA PHE A 184 -4.93 0.64 -34.35
C PHE A 184 -4.81 -0.89 -34.46
N ASN A 185 -3.65 -1.42 -34.86
CA ASN A 185 -3.46 -2.86 -34.96
C ASN A 185 -3.72 -3.57 -33.62
N GLY A 186 -4.65 -4.54 -33.66
CA GLY A 186 -5.11 -5.30 -32.50
C GLY A 186 -6.30 -4.70 -31.73
N ASN A 187 -6.78 -3.50 -32.06
CA ASN A 187 -7.81 -2.79 -31.26
C ASN A 187 -9.19 -3.48 -31.13
N LYS A 188 -9.44 -4.58 -31.84
CA LYS A 188 -10.66 -5.40 -31.77
C LYS A 188 -10.39 -6.84 -31.30
N LEU A 189 -9.17 -7.13 -30.87
CA LEU A 189 -8.69 -8.49 -30.59
C LEU A 189 -8.40 -8.72 -29.11
N GLY A 190 -8.83 -7.82 -28.23
CA GLY A 190 -8.66 -7.96 -26.78
C GLY A 190 -9.24 -9.27 -26.26
N ARG A 191 -8.59 -9.82 -25.23
CA ARG A 191 -8.85 -11.18 -24.72
C ARG A 191 -9.02 -11.15 -23.20
N ILE A 192 -9.77 -12.12 -22.68
CA ILE A 192 -9.82 -12.40 -21.25
C ILE A 192 -9.32 -13.83 -21.05
N TYR A 193 -8.18 -13.98 -20.40
CA TYR A 193 -7.63 -15.29 -20.04
C TYR A 193 -8.07 -15.68 -18.63
N GLN A 194 -8.20 -17.00 -18.43
CA GLN A 194 -8.43 -17.63 -17.14
C GLN A 194 -7.22 -18.48 -16.78
N ILE A 195 -6.53 -18.14 -15.70
CA ILE A 195 -5.39 -18.90 -15.20
C ILE A 195 -5.86 -19.80 -14.05
N ALA A 196 -5.64 -21.10 -14.22
CA ALA A 196 -5.97 -22.13 -13.24
C ALA A 196 -4.97 -23.30 -13.32
N PRO A 197 -4.85 -24.13 -12.27
CA PRO A 197 -3.98 -25.30 -12.30
C PRO A 197 -4.35 -26.25 -13.44
N LYS A 198 -3.36 -26.89 -14.07
CA LYS A 198 -3.59 -27.87 -15.14
C LYS A 198 -4.52 -28.99 -14.67
N GLY A 199 -5.49 -29.36 -15.50
CA GLY A 199 -6.49 -30.37 -15.17
C GLY A 199 -7.65 -29.87 -14.31
N THR A 200 -7.66 -28.58 -13.92
CA THR A 200 -8.81 -27.98 -13.23
C THR A 200 -10.03 -27.99 -14.15
N LYS A 201 -11.10 -28.65 -13.70
CA LYS A 201 -12.42 -28.50 -14.33
C LYS A 201 -13.03 -27.18 -13.88
N LEU A 202 -12.90 -26.15 -14.72
CA LEU A 202 -13.49 -24.85 -14.44
C LEU A 202 -15.01 -24.95 -14.38
N THR A 203 -15.58 -24.60 -13.24
CA THR A 203 -17.03 -24.43 -13.08
C THR A 203 -17.37 -22.97 -13.32
N HIS A 204 -18.42 -22.73 -14.10
CA HIS A 204 -19.00 -21.40 -14.22
C HIS A 204 -19.81 -21.13 -12.95
N GLU A 205 -19.24 -20.34 -12.05
CA GLU A 205 -19.91 -19.91 -10.84
C GLU A 205 -20.60 -18.57 -11.10
N ALA A 206 -21.93 -18.58 -11.17
CA ALA A 206 -22.78 -17.39 -11.25
C ALA A 206 -23.44 -17.13 -9.89
N PRO A 207 -22.71 -16.54 -8.93
CA PRO A 207 -23.20 -16.38 -7.59
C PRO A 207 -24.32 -15.33 -7.58
N LYS A 208 -25.56 -15.78 -7.35
CA LYS A 208 -26.76 -14.92 -7.26
C LYS A 208 -26.80 -14.13 -5.93
N LEU A 209 -25.71 -13.44 -5.59
CA LEU A 209 -25.54 -12.78 -4.29
C LEU A 209 -26.62 -11.75 -3.97
N ARG A 210 -27.12 -11.02 -4.97
CA ARG A 210 -28.19 -10.02 -4.78
C ARG A 210 -29.50 -10.64 -4.28
N ALA A 211 -29.76 -11.89 -4.63
CA ALA A 211 -30.96 -12.61 -4.20
C ALA A 211 -30.84 -13.19 -2.78
N LYS A 212 -29.65 -13.14 -2.16
CA LYS A 212 -29.45 -13.63 -0.79
C LYS A 212 -30.04 -12.69 0.24
N SER A 213 -30.57 -13.28 1.30
CA SER A 213 -30.97 -12.59 2.53
C SER A 213 -29.74 -12.00 3.25
N SER A 214 -29.97 -11.03 4.13
CA SER A 214 -28.90 -10.44 4.94
C SER A 214 -28.19 -11.51 5.80
N ALA A 215 -28.95 -12.45 6.37
CA ALA A 215 -28.38 -13.56 7.16
C ALA A 215 -27.45 -14.46 6.33
N GLU A 216 -27.84 -14.80 5.10
CA GLU A 216 -26.96 -15.56 4.20
C GLU A 216 -25.70 -14.78 3.80
N LEU A 217 -25.79 -13.45 3.65
CA LEU A 217 -24.62 -12.61 3.38
C LEU A 217 -23.68 -12.54 4.59
N VAL A 218 -24.20 -12.52 5.81
CA VAL A 218 -23.39 -12.59 7.04
C VAL A 218 -22.55 -13.86 7.08
N ALA A 219 -23.11 -15.01 6.73
CA ALA A 219 -22.37 -16.27 6.67
C ALA A 219 -21.19 -16.23 5.67
N LEU A 220 -21.32 -15.43 4.60
CA LEU A 220 -20.26 -15.27 3.59
C LEU A 220 -19.09 -14.38 4.04
N LEU A 221 -19.19 -13.68 5.17
CA LEU A 221 -18.07 -12.91 5.73
C LEU A 221 -16.91 -13.83 6.16
N ALA A 222 -17.17 -15.11 6.42
CA ALA A 222 -16.17 -16.12 6.75
C ALA A 222 -15.76 -17.00 5.55
N HIS A 223 -16.22 -16.70 4.34
CA HIS A 223 -15.93 -17.51 3.17
C HIS A 223 -14.41 -17.57 2.88
N PRO A 224 -13.82 -18.71 2.48
CA PRO A 224 -12.37 -18.85 2.28
C PRO A 224 -11.81 -17.91 1.21
N GLN A 225 -12.60 -17.63 0.17
CA GLN A 225 -12.22 -16.75 -0.93
C GLN A 225 -12.58 -15.28 -0.66
N GLN A 226 -11.61 -14.38 -0.88
CA GLN A 226 -11.79 -12.94 -0.63
C GLN A 226 -12.90 -12.32 -1.45
N TRP A 227 -13.11 -12.76 -2.70
CA TRP A 227 -14.15 -12.25 -3.58
C TRP A 227 -15.53 -12.31 -2.92
N TRP A 228 -15.86 -13.42 -2.27
CA TRP A 228 -17.13 -13.64 -1.59
C TRP A 228 -17.29 -12.74 -0.37
N ARG A 229 -16.25 -12.63 0.46
CA ARG A 229 -16.27 -11.79 1.66
C ARG A 229 -16.47 -10.31 1.32
N LEU A 230 -15.71 -9.81 0.33
CA LEU A 230 -15.82 -8.42 -0.13
C LEU A 230 -17.20 -8.11 -0.70
N ASN A 231 -17.74 -8.99 -1.55
CA ASN A 231 -19.06 -8.76 -2.14
C ASN A 231 -20.19 -8.90 -1.11
N ALA A 232 -20.07 -9.82 -0.16
CA ALA A 232 -21.03 -9.96 0.93
C ALA A 232 -21.04 -8.74 1.85
N GLN A 233 -19.86 -8.26 2.27
CA GLN A 233 -19.72 -7.01 3.03
C GLN A 233 -20.34 -5.83 2.27
N ARG A 234 -19.98 -5.62 1.00
CA ARG A 234 -20.56 -4.55 0.18
C ARG A 234 -22.09 -4.61 0.16
N LEU A 235 -22.66 -5.79 -0.10
CA LEU A 235 -24.12 -5.96 -0.16
C LEU A 235 -24.81 -5.77 1.19
N LEU A 236 -24.18 -6.12 2.31
CA LEU A 236 -24.70 -5.83 3.65
C LEU A 236 -24.76 -4.32 3.90
N LEU A 237 -23.71 -3.59 3.52
CA LEU A 237 -23.68 -2.12 3.64
C LEU A 237 -24.68 -1.43 2.69
N GLU A 238 -24.90 -1.97 1.49
CA GLU A 238 -25.94 -1.49 0.57
C GLU A 238 -27.35 -1.74 1.11
N LYS A 239 -27.60 -2.91 1.70
CA LYS A 239 -28.90 -3.28 2.28
C LYS A 239 -29.24 -2.48 3.55
N LYS A 240 -28.23 -2.09 4.34
CA LYS A 240 -28.38 -1.36 5.62
C LYS A 240 -29.31 -2.05 6.63
N ASP A 241 -29.48 -3.36 6.51
CA ASP A 241 -30.34 -4.14 7.38
C ASP A 241 -29.67 -4.27 8.75
N LYS A 242 -30.18 -3.57 9.77
CA LYS A 242 -29.60 -3.59 11.12
C LYS A 242 -29.99 -4.83 11.91
N SER A 243 -30.87 -5.70 11.41
CA SER A 243 -31.23 -6.93 12.12
C SER A 243 -30.05 -7.91 12.21
N VAL A 244 -29.02 -7.76 11.37
CA VAL A 244 -27.83 -8.62 11.39
C VAL A 244 -26.82 -8.28 12.46
N LEU A 245 -26.92 -7.12 13.12
CA LEU A 245 -25.90 -6.63 14.05
C LEU A 245 -25.53 -7.66 15.13
N PRO A 246 -26.45 -8.38 15.78
CA PRO A 246 -26.09 -9.41 16.75
C PRO A 246 -25.19 -10.51 16.17
N ALA A 247 -25.51 -11.01 14.97
CA ALA A 247 -24.73 -12.06 14.31
C ALA A 247 -23.36 -11.55 13.82
N VAL A 248 -23.30 -10.32 13.30
CA VAL A 248 -22.04 -9.70 12.88
C VAL A 248 -21.14 -9.42 14.09
N THR A 249 -21.71 -8.94 15.21
CA THR A 249 -20.97 -8.74 16.45
C THR A 249 -20.42 -10.06 16.99
N ASP A 250 -21.20 -11.14 16.95
CA ASP A 250 -20.71 -12.46 17.35
C ASP A 250 -19.50 -12.89 16.50
N ILE A 251 -19.58 -12.78 15.16
CA ILE A 251 -18.44 -13.08 14.27
C ILE A 251 -17.22 -12.26 14.66
N PHE A 252 -17.37 -10.95 14.86
CA PHE A 252 -16.26 -10.08 15.25
C PHE A 252 -15.63 -10.48 16.58
N LEU A 253 -16.41 -10.95 17.56
CA LEU A 253 -15.91 -11.26 18.89
C LEU A 253 -15.34 -12.67 19.03
N THR A 254 -15.86 -13.65 18.28
CA THR A 254 -15.64 -15.08 18.59
C THR A 254 -15.06 -15.89 17.44
N HIS A 255 -15.17 -15.43 16.19
CA HIS A 255 -14.78 -16.25 15.04
C HIS A 255 -13.26 -16.50 14.98
N PRO A 256 -12.79 -17.75 14.75
CA PRO A 256 -11.36 -18.06 14.79
C PRO A 256 -10.57 -17.42 13.62
N ASP A 257 -11.18 -17.32 12.44
CA ASP A 257 -10.57 -16.66 11.29
C ASP A 257 -10.55 -15.14 11.45
N ALA A 258 -9.35 -14.59 11.58
CA ALA A 258 -9.03 -13.16 11.58
C ALA A 258 -9.71 -12.37 10.46
N ARG A 259 -9.78 -12.96 9.27
CA ARG A 259 -10.35 -12.32 8.08
C ARG A 259 -11.86 -12.15 8.24
N ALA A 260 -12.55 -13.15 8.80
CA ALA A 260 -13.97 -13.04 9.10
C ALA A 260 -14.24 -11.94 10.13
N ARG A 261 -13.43 -11.89 11.20
CA ARG A 261 -13.51 -10.82 12.21
C ARG A 261 -13.28 -9.44 11.60
N LEU A 262 -12.31 -9.30 10.70
CA LEU A 262 -12.03 -8.06 9.98
C LEU A 262 -13.21 -7.60 9.11
N HIS A 263 -13.81 -8.51 8.34
CA HIS A 263 -14.99 -8.18 7.54
C HIS A 263 -16.20 -7.82 8.42
N ALA A 264 -16.41 -8.53 9.53
CA ALA A 264 -17.44 -8.19 10.50
C ALA A 264 -17.21 -6.81 11.14
N PHE A 265 -15.97 -6.49 11.52
CA PHE A 265 -15.59 -5.16 12.03
C PHE A 265 -16.00 -4.05 11.05
N PHE A 266 -15.70 -4.19 9.76
CA PHE A 266 -16.08 -3.18 8.76
C PHE A 266 -17.57 -3.16 8.41
N VAL A 267 -18.31 -4.27 8.60
CA VAL A 267 -19.78 -4.23 8.54
C VAL A 267 -20.33 -3.43 9.71
N LEU A 268 -19.80 -3.64 10.92
CA LEU A 268 -20.19 -2.86 12.11
C LEU A 268 -19.85 -1.37 11.94
N GLU A 269 -18.67 -1.05 11.40
CA GLU A 269 -18.25 0.32 11.11
C GLU A 269 -19.21 0.99 10.13
N GLY A 270 -19.40 0.39 8.95
CA GLY A 270 -20.23 0.97 7.89
C GLY A 270 -21.73 1.05 8.22
N LEU A 271 -22.21 0.28 9.20
CA LEU A 271 -23.58 0.39 9.74
C LEU A 271 -23.70 1.33 10.95
N ASN A 272 -22.61 2.02 11.32
CA ASN A 272 -22.50 2.90 12.50
C ASN A 272 -22.83 2.18 13.82
N ALA A 273 -22.31 0.97 14.00
CA ALA A 273 -22.53 0.11 15.16
C ALA A 273 -21.25 -0.16 16.00
N LEU A 274 -20.09 0.37 15.60
CA LEU A 274 -18.87 0.31 16.40
C LEU A 274 -18.90 1.34 17.55
N MET A 275 -19.27 0.84 18.73
CA MET A 275 -19.25 1.59 19.99
C MET A 275 -17.91 1.39 20.73
N PRO A 276 -17.53 2.26 21.69
CA PRO A 276 -16.24 2.19 22.39
C PRO A 276 -15.90 0.83 22.98
N ASN A 277 -16.87 0.08 23.48
CA ASN A 277 -16.67 -1.28 24.00
C ASN A 277 -16.18 -2.27 22.93
N LEU A 278 -16.70 -2.20 21.70
CA LEU A 278 -16.26 -3.03 20.58
C LEU A 278 -14.90 -2.58 20.04
N ILE A 279 -14.65 -1.26 20.03
CA ILE A 279 -13.34 -0.71 19.67
C ILE A 279 -12.27 -1.21 20.64
N LYS A 280 -12.52 -1.19 21.95
CA LYS A 280 -11.62 -1.77 22.95
C LYS A 280 -11.33 -3.25 22.70
N LYS A 281 -12.32 -4.03 22.21
CA LYS A 281 -12.08 -5.42 21.80
C LYS A 281 -11.14 -5.51 20.60
N ALA A 282 -11.32 -4.66 19.58
CA ALA A 282 -10.42 -4.59 18.43
C ALA A 282 -8.98 -4.26 18.84
N LEU A 283 -8.79 -3.31 19.76
CA LEU A 283 -7.48 -2.91 20.29
C LEU A 283 -6.75 -4.03 21.05
N THR A 284 -7.46 -5.08 21.46
CA THR A 284 -6.88 -6.25 22.15
C THR A 284 -6.82 -7.50 21.28
N ASP A 285 -7.24 -7.43 20.01
CA ASP A 285 -7.23 -8.60 19.12
C ASP A 285 -5.79 -9.10 18.88
N ALA A 286 -5.64 -10.42 18.77
CA ALA A 286 -4.34 -11.04 18.45
C ALA A 286 -3.79 -10.56 17.10
N GLN A 287 -4.67 -10.21 16.17
CA GLN A 287 -4.32 -9.79 14.81
C GLN A 287 -3.95 -8.31 14.77
N PRO A 288 -2.72 -7.96 14.35
CA PRO A 288 -2.28 -6.57 14.29
C PRO A 288 -3.17 -5.66 13.43
N ASP A 289 -3.73 -6.19 12.34
CA ASP A 289 -4.61 -5.41 11.46
C ASP A 289 -5.88 -4.94 12.19
N LEU A 290 -6.50 -5.80 12.99
CA LEU A 290 -7.68 -5.44 13.79
C LEU A 290 -7.34 -4.40 14.85
N ARG A 291 -6.17 -4.50 15.50
CA ARG A 291 -5.70 -3.46 16.43
C ARG A 291 -5.49 -2.13 15.71
N ALA A 292 -4.84 -2.13 14.55
CA ALA A 292 -4.59 -0.93 13.74
C ALA A 292 -5.90 -0.25 13.29
N TYR A 293 -6.88 -1.01 12.81
CA TYR A 293 -8.20 -0.45 12.47
C TYR A 293 -9.00 0.00 13.70
N GLY A 294 -8.85 -0.70 14.84
CA GLY A 294 -9.39 -0.24 16.12
C GLY A 294 -8.84 1.13 16.53
N LEU A 295 -7.54 1.39 16.32
CA LEU A 295 -6.91 2.69 16.60
C LEU A 295 -7.50 3.81 15.75
N ILE A 296 -7.75 3.53 14.46
CA ILE A 296 -8.42 4.45 13.55
C ILE A 296 -9.81 4.81 14.07
N GLU A 297 -10.60 3.82 14.49
CA GLU A 297 -11.95 4.09 14.99
C GLU A 297 -11.95 4.75 16.37
N ALA A 298 -10.94 4.48 17.20
CA ALA A 298 -10.74 5.15 18.48
C ALA A 298 -10.47 6.66 18.35
N GLU A 299 -10.11 7.15 17.17
CA GLU A 299 -9.94 8.58 16.90
C GLU A 299 -11.23 9.38 17.14
N LYS A 300 -12.41 8.74 17.05
CA LYS A 300 -13.71 9.40 17.27
C LYS A 300 -14.04 9.59 18.75
N TRP A 301 -13.26 9.00 19.66
CA TRP A 301 -13.61 8.83 21.07
C TRP A 301 -12.47 9.34 21.99
N PRO A 302 -12.56 10.59 22.48
CA PRO A 302 -11.53 11.16 23.37
C PRO A 302 -11.25 10.34 24.63
N GLU A 303 -12.23 9.58 25.13
CA GLU A 303 -12.07 8.67 26.25
C GLU A 303 -11.15 7.48 25.97
N LEU A 304 -10.81 7.21 24.70
CA LEU A 304 -9.91 6.14 24.28
C LEU A 304 -8.46 6.60 24.06
N VAL A 305 -8.14 7.86 24.37
CA VAL A 305 -6.76 8.37 24.33
C VAL A 305 -5.78 7.55 25.17
N PRO A 306 -6.13 7.05 26.38
CA PRO A 306 -5.24 6.17 27.13
C PRO A 306 -4.85 4.91 26.36
N GLU A 307 -5.80 4.27 25.67
CA GLU A 307 -5.55 3.11 24.84
C GLU A 307 -4.70 3.46 23.61
N LEU A 308 -4.90 4.62 22.97
CA LEU A 308 -4.03 5.09 21.89
C LEU A 308 -2.58 5.25 22.36
N ILE A 309 -2.37 5.82 23.55
CA ILE A 309 -1.05 5.97 24.17
C ILE A 309 -0.42 4.61 24.46
N GLU A 310 -1.18 3.68 25.04
CA GLU A 310 -0.69 2.32 25.32
C GLU A 310 -0.15 1.66 24.04
N LYS A 311 -0.90 1.76 22.94
CA LYS A 311 -0.55 1.13 21.66
C LYS A 311 0.62 1.75 20.93
N THR A 312 1.13 2.92 21.32
CA THR A 312 2.38 3.43 20.74
C THR A 312 3.60 2.57 21.07
N THR A 313 3.45 1.64 22.02
CA THR A 313 4.46 0.65 22.41
C THR A 313 4.15 -0.78 21.97
N ASP A 314 3.12 -0.99 21.14
CA ASP A 314 2.76 -2.32 20.60
C ASP A 314 3.95 -2.98 19.89
N LEU A 315 4.05 -4.30 20.00
CA LEU A 315 5.13 -5.09 19.39
C LEU A 315 5.05 -5.09 17.86
N SER A 316 3.87 -4.91 17.28
CA SER A 316 3.71 -4.78 15.84
C SER A 316 4.04 -3.36 15.39
N PRO A 317 5.06 -3.15 14.53
CA PRO A 317 5.41 -1.83 14.03
C PRO A 317 4.24 -1.12 13.33
N LYS A 318 3.36 -1.88 12.66
CA LYS A 318 2.14 -1.36 12.04
C LYS A 318 1.20 -0.75 13.07
N VAL A 319 1.02 -1.41 14.21
CA VAL A 319 0.10 -0.97 15.28
C VAL A 319 0.70 0.23 16.01
N SER A 320 1.96 0.15 16.43
CA SER A 320 2.62 1.27 17.12
C SER A 320 2.72 2.51 16.23
N PHE A 321 2.93 2.32 14.93
CA PHE A 321 2.94 3.41 13.97
C PHE A 321 1.55 4.02 13.80
N GLN A 322 0.53 3.20 13.58
CA GLN A 322 -0.85 3.67 13.48
C GLN A 322 -1.28 4.39 14.76
N ALA A 323 -0.85 3.93 15.94
CA ALA A 323 -1.13 4.60 17.21
C ALA A 323 -0.52 6.01 17.26
N CYS A 324 0.70 6.19 16.74
CA CYS A 324 1.32 7.51 16.63
C CYS A 324 0.53 8.43 15.67
N LEU A 325 0.08 7.90 14.53
CA LEU A 325 -0.74 8.65 13.57
C LEU A 325 -2.05 9.11 14.22
N SER A 326 -2.79 8.19 14.85
CA SER A 326 -4.05 8.45 15.53
C SER A 326 -3.88 9.41 16.72
N LEU A 327 -2.87 9.20 17.56
CA LEU A 327 -2.62 10.02 18.74
C LEU A 327 -2.26 11.47 18.40
N GLY A 328 -1.64 11.71 17.23
CA GLY A 328 -1.27 13.05 16.77
C GLY A 328 -2.43 14.05 16.64
N GLN A 329 -3.69 13.60 16.61
CA GLN A 329 -4.83 14.53 16.60
C GLN A 329 -5.11 15.17 17.97
N TYR A 330 -4.63 14.57 19.06
CA TYR A 330 -4.91 15.02 20.42
C TYR A 330 -3.80 15.94 20.94
N LYS A 331 -4.19 17.13 21.41
CA LYS A 331 -3.28 18.14 21.95
C LYS A 331 -3.20 18.04 23.48
N THR A 332 -2.66 16.93 23.99
CA THR A 332 -2.47 16.73 25.43
C THR A 332 -0.99 16.53 25.77
N PRO A 333 -0.54 16.90 26.98
CA PRO A 333 0.84 16.63 27.40
C PRO A 333 1.21 15.15 27.31
N ALA A 334 0.28 14.25 27.67
CA ALA A 334 0.48 12.81 27.60
C ALA A 334 0.68 12.33 26.15
N ALA A 335 -0.07 12.88 25.19
CA ALA A 335 0.12 12.60 23.77
C ALA A 335 1.51 13.05 23.29
N SER A 336 1.92 14.28 23.61
CA SER A 336 3.26 14.78 23.27
C SER A 336 4.37 13.90 23.85
N THR A 337 4.24 13.46 25.10
CA THR A 337 5.21 12.56 25.74
C THR A 337 5.27 11.20 25.06
N ALA A 338 4.14 10.59 24.74
CA ALA A 338 4.10 9.29 24.07
C ALA A 338 4.70 9.37 22.65
N LEU A 339 4.36 10.42 21.89
CA LEU A 339 4.94 10.65 20.55
C LEU A 339 6.44 10.90 20.62
N ALA A 340 6.92 11.69 21.59
CA ALA A 340 8.35 11.93 21.79
C ALA A 340 9.12 10.60 22.05
N ARG A 341 8.58 9.74 22.91
CA ARG A 341 9.17 8.43 23.20
C ARG A 341 9.17 7.50 22.00
N SER A 342 8.07 7.45 21.25
CA SER A 342 8.00 6.66 20.02
C SER A 342 8.98 7.18 18.96
N LEU A 343 9.12 8.50 18.81
CA LEU A 343 10.13 9.09 17.94
C LEU A 343 11.54 8.71 18.39
N SER A 344 11.87 8.81 19.68
CA SER A 344 13.18 8.41 20.21
C SER A 344 13.53 6.96 19.89
N LYS A 345 12.55 6.04 19.99
CA LYS A 345 12.73 4.61 19.73
C LYS A 345 12.84 4.26 18.25
N HIS A 346 12.15 5.02 17.38
CA HIS A 346 11.98 4.71 15.96
C HIS A 346 12.56 5.78 15.05
N VAL A 347 13.47 6.63 15.54
CA VAL A 347 13.99 7.77 14.79
C VAL A 347 14.63 7.35 13.46
N GLN A 348 15.22 6.16 13.39
CA GLN A 348 15.81 5.56 12.19
C GLN A 348 14.80 5.26 11.08
N ASP A 349 13.52 5.08 11.43
CA ASP A 349 12.47 4.85 10.45
C ASP A 349 11.88 6.20 10.01
N LYS A 350 12.12 6.56 8.75
CA LYS A 350 11.64 7.83 8.17
C LYS A 350 10.12 7.99 8.28
N TRP A 351 9.36 6.91 8.30
CA TRP A 351 7.91 6.94 8.39
C TRP A 351 7.46 7.36 9.78
N TYR A 352 8.14 6.93 10.84
CA TYR A 352 7.88 7.42 12.19
C TYR A 352 8.17 8.91 12.31
N ARG A 353 9.31 9.38 11.77
CA ARG A 353 9.65 10.81 11.74
C ARG A 353 8.54 11.62 11.05
N MET A 354 8.19 11.25 9.82
CA MET A 354 7.19 11.93 9.01
C MET A 354 5.78 11.84 9.62
N GLY A 355 5.37 10.67 10.07
CA GLY A 355 4.04 10.42 10.63
C GLY A 355 3.79 11.18 11.93
N ILE A 356 4.79 11.25 12.81
CA ILE A 356 4.70 12.06 14.02
C ILE A 356 4.69 13.55 13.66
N LEU A 357 5.64 13.99 12.83
CA LEU A 357 5.78 15.39 12.44
C LEU A 357 4.57 15.92 11.67
N SER A 358 3.80 15.06 10.99
CA SER A 358 2.57 15.42 10.28
C SER A 358 1.41 15.89 11.17
N SER A 359 1.61 15.98 12.50
CA SER A 359 0.61 16.48 13.44
C SER A 359 1.06 17.75 14.15
N GLU A 360 0.11 18.61 14.52
CA GLU A 360 0.40 19.76 15.38
C GLU A 360 1.03 19.36 16.72
N THR A 361 0.57 18.25 17.32
CA THR A 361 1.14 17.71 18.57
C THR A 361 2.58 17.24 18.35
N GLY A 362 2.85 16.51 17.26
CA GLY A 362 4.18 16.01 16.94
C GLY A 362 5.15 17.07 16.43
N ALA A 363 4.64 18.18 15.89
CA ALA A 363 5.42 19.36 15.52
C ALA A 363 5.46 20.43 16.65
N SER A 364 5.06 20.10 17.88
CA SER A 364 5.01 21.08 18.97
C SER A 364 6.35 21.22 19.71
N PHE A 365 6.57 22.39 20.32
CA PHE A 365 7.71 22.56 21.25
C PHE A 365 7.57 21.71 22.52
N ALA A 366 6.35 21.34 22.92
CA ALA A 366 6.14 20.42 24.05
C ALA A 366 6.75 19.04 23.75
N LEU A 367 6.66 18.56 22.51
CA LEU A 367 7.36 17.34 22.10
C LEU A 367 8.88 17.51 22.18
N ILE A 368 9.41 18.62 21.67
CA ILE A 368 10.86 18.92 21.71
C ILE A 368 11.39 19.00 23.14
N GLU A 369 10.62 19.58 24.06
CA GLU A 369 10.99 19.66 25.48
C GLU A 369 11.08 18.28 26.13
N VAL A 370 10.18 17.36 25.79
CA VAL A 370 10.25 15.97 26.24
C VAL A 370 11.49 15.30 25.67
N LEU A 371 11.75 15.42 24.37
CA LEU A 371 12.96 14.87 23.73
C LEU A 371 14.24 15.39 24.42
N GLN A 372 14.31 16.68 24.68
CA GLN A 372 15.45 17.30 25.37
C GLN A 372 15.62 16.76 26.79
N LYS A 373 14.53 16.63 27.54
CA LYS A 373 14.56 16.10 28.92
C LYS A 373 14.97 14.62 28.96
N GLU A 374 14.60 13.84 27.96
CA GLU A 374 14.94 12.42 27.84
C GLU A 374 16.29 12.17 27.12
N GLY A 375 17.12 13.21 26.95
CA GLY A 375 18.47 13.08 26.42
C GLY A 375 18.54 12.72 24.92
N PHE A 376 17.45 12.89 24.17
CA PHE A 376 17.40 12.55 22.74
C PHE A 376 18.48 13.28 21.95
N PHE A 377 18.85 14.49 22.35
CA PHE A 377 19.83 15.31 21.66
C PHE A 377 21.23 15.30 22.28
N ASP A 378 21.49 14.47 23.29
CA ASP A 378 22.81 14.38 23.94
C ASP A 378 23.87 13.79 22.99
N ARG A 379 23.41 12.98 22.03
CA ARG A 379 24.21 12.49 20.91
C ARG A 379 23.42 12.61 19.61
N MET A 380 23.95 13.41 18.69
CA MET A 380 23.41 13.56 17.34
C MET A 380 23.82 12.40 16.45
N THR A 381 22.89 11.99 15.58
CA THR A 381 23.02 10.93 14.57
C THR A 381 22.34 11.41 13.29
N PRO A 382 22.68 10.91 12.10
CA PRO A 382 22.07 11.37 10.84
C PRO A 382 20.54 11.37 10.83
N ASP A 383 19.89 10.38 11.45
CA ASP A 383 18.43 10.29 11.54
C ASP A 383 17.80 11.37 12.44
N LYS A 384 18.48 11.73 13.53
CA LYS A 384 18.07 12.81 14.45
C LYS A 384 18.27 14.18 13.81
N GLU A 385 19.35 14.34 13.05
CA GLU A 385 19.60 15.54 12.24
C GLU A 385 18.53 15.69 11.16
N SER A 386 18.17 14.60 10.47
CA SER A 386 17.08 14.59 9.50
C SER A 386 15.76 15.02 10.14
N PHE A 387 15.40 14.47 11.31
CA PHE A 387 14.23 14.91 12.06
C PHE A 387 14.27 16.40 12.41
N LEU A 388 15.41 16.90 12.92
CA LEU A 388 15.57 18.31 13.29
C LEU A 388 15.45 19.25 12.08
N ASN A 389 16.00 18.86 10.92
CA ASN A 389 15.89 19.60 9.68
C ASN A 389 14.44 19.70 9.23
N ASP A 390 13.71 18.58 9.26
CA ASP A 390 12.28 18.56 8.91
C ASP A 390 11.45 19.38 9.90
N PHE A 391 11.75 19.29 11.20
CA PHE A 391 11.10 20.10 12.23
C PHE A 391 11.38 21.60 12.05
N ALA A 392 12.63 21.97 11.76
CA ALA A 392 13.03 23.35 11.47
C ALA A 392 12.32 23.89 10.23
N HIS A 393 12.16 23.06 9.19
CA HIS A 393 11.35 23.39 8.02
C HIS A 393 9.91 23.71 8.43
N VAL A 394 9.27 22.84 9.22
CA VAL A 394 7.90 23.07 9.71
C VAL A 394 7.79 24.38 10.49
N VAL A 395 8.70 24.65 11.43
CA VAL A 395 8.72 25.89 12.22
C VAL A 395 8.88 27.13 11.34
N ARG A 396 9.82 27.09 10.40
CA ARG A 396 10.07 28.19 9.45
C ARG A 396 8.84 28.45 8.58
N THR A 397 8.27 27.41 7.98
CA THR A 397 7.16 27.53 7.05
C THR A 397 5.87 27.98 7.75
N ARG A 398 5.62 27.51 8.98
CA ARG A 398 4.43 27.94 9.76
C ARG A 398 4.56 29.32 10.39
N ASN A 399 5.78 29.84 10.54
CA ASN A 399 6.10 31.20 10.95
C ASN A 399 5.31 31.73 12.16
N ARG A 400 5.17 30.92 13.21
CA ARG A 400 4.51 31.36 14.46
C ARG A 400 5.47 32.20 15.30
N SER A 401 4.96 33.26 15.93
CA SER A 401 5.77 34.19 16.72
C SER A 401 6.57 33.48 17.82
N GLY A 402 7.85 33.84 17.96
CA GLY A 402 8.76 33.32 18.99
C GLY A 402 9.30 31.91 18.77
N GLU A 403 8.75 31.12 17.85
CA GLU A 403 9.17 29.74 17.65
C GLU A 403 10.55 29.61 17.00
N ALA A 404 10.87 30.45 16.00
CA ALA A 404 12.20 30.48 15.40
C ALA A 404 13.28 30.83 16.45
N GLN A 405 12.99 31.79 17.34
CA GLN A 405 13.87 32.14 18.45
C GLN A 405 14.03 30.98 19.43
N ARG A 406 12.93 30.30 19.78
CA ARG A 406 12.96 29.14 20.69
C ARG A 406 13.75 27.97 20.11
N LEU A 407 13.63 27.73 18.80
CA LEU A 407 14.44 26.73 18.09
C LEU A 407 15.93 27.11 18.09
N ALA A 408 16.27 28.37 17.80
CA ALA A 408 17.65 28.85 17.85
C ALA A 408 18.28 28.70 19.25
N LEU A 409 17.53 29.03 20.31
CA LEU A 409 17.97 28.85 21.70
C LEU A 409 18.17 27.37 22.08
N LEU A 410 17.43 26.46 21.45
CA LEU A 410 17.57 25.02 21.67
C LEU A 410 18.79 24.43 20.95
N LEU A 411 19.10 24.96 19.77
CA LEU A 411 20.26 24.53 18.97
C LEU A 411 21.57 25.16 19.47
N GLY A 412 21.57 26.42 19.90
CA GLY A 412 22.78 27.12 20.37
C GLY A 412 23.28 26.69 21.77
N LYS A 413 22.61 25.74 22.42
CA LYS A 413 23.04 25.13 23.70
C LYS A 413 23.76 23.80 23.54
N LYS A 414 23.95 23.35 22.31
CA LYS A 414 24.67 22.12 21.91
C LYS A 414 25.77 22.50 20.94
#